data_AF-A0A919JKR6-F1
#
_entry.id   AF-A0A919JKR6-F1
#
_cell.length_a   1.000
_cell.length_b   1.000
_cell.length_c   1.000
_cell.angle_alpha   90.00
_cell.angle_beta   90.00
_cell.angle_gamma   90.00
#
_symmetry.space_group_name_H-M   'P 1'
#
loop_
_entity.id
_entity.type
_entity.pdbx_description
1 polymer ?
#
loop_
_entity_poly.entity_id
_entity_poly.type
_entity_poly.pdbx_seq_one_letter_code
_entity_poly.pdbx_strand_id
1 'polypeptide(L)'
;MKTPLIKRFLGITTIGGLAAGALAFALAGPAGADVVTDPAAAALRAAALAQEQRTAACMSQRGFEYVAAVPNDVLLDEAYVAAVAAGKKGTALQEALTAARSRLPADPNVAVVQQMPASRVSVYDDALSGTDSTVGCSEPGVTMTEAELADLETESARADTALAAAPADPAVVAGQAAYVACMSGKGYTVTDTEQIDEIIATEEARYRPAEEDWPAEPAADATPTEKIRYAASLARLNALESQADAVLEKGNAAHESCVGPYEEAFAGAYERLVE
;
A
#
# COMPACT_ATOMS: atom_id res chain seq x y z
N MET A 1 -12.25 27.65 -13.53
CA MET A 1 -12.65 27.17 -12.20
C MET A 1 -12.32 25.70 -12.16
N LYS A 2 -11.30 25.32 -11.38
CA LYS A 2 -10.75 23.95 -11.31
C LYS A 2 -11.34 23.26 -10.09
N THR A 3 -11.99 22.12 -10.28
CA THR A 3 -12.48 21.25 -9.21
C THR A 3 -11.31 20.39 -8.71
N PRO A 4 -11.07 20.26 -7.39
CA PRO A 4 -10.02 19.38 -6.90
C PRO A 4 -10.45 17.90 -6.98
N LEU A 5 -9.49 17.07 -7.38
CA LEU A 5 -9.53 15.62 -7.37
C LEU A 5 -9.72 15.12 -5.93
N ILE A 6 -10.86 14.49 -5.67
CA ILE A 6 -11.08 13.64 -4.50
C ILE A 6 -10.25 12.37 -4.72
N LYS A 7 -9.19 12.21 -3.93
CA LYS A 7 -8.45 10.95 -3.81
C LYS A 7 -9.42 9.92 -3.24
N ARG A 8 -9.90 9.01 -4.09
CA ARG A 8 -10.54 7.76 -3.65
C ARG A 8 -9.45 6.90 -3.04
N PHE A 9 -9.42 6.81 -1.71
CA PHE A 9 -8.73 5.75 -1.01
C PHE A 9 -9.39 4.43 -1.43
N LEU A 10 -8.63 3.57 -2.10
CA LEU A 10 -9.02 2.18 -2.31
C LEU A 10 -9.00 1.50 -0.94
N GLY A 11 -10.19 1.07 -0.50
CA GLY A 11 -10.34 0.20 0.66
C GLY A 11 -9.59 -1.10 0.42
N ILE A 12 -8.58 -1.35 1.25
CA ILE A 12 -7.99 -2.67 1.41
C ILE A 12 -9.05 -3.50 2.13
N THR A 13 -9.70 -4.38 1.39
CA THR A 13 -10.60 -5.39 1.93
C THR A 13 -9.80 -6.31 2.84
N THR A 14 -10.02 -6.17 4.14
CA THR A 14 -9.64 -7.09 5.20
C THR A 14 -10.27 -8.45 4.93
N ILE A 15 -9.48 -9.43 4.46
CA ILE A 15 -9.88 -10.84 4.56
C ILE A 15 -9.54 -11.28 5.98
N GLY A 16 -10.51 -11.13 6.88
CA GLY A 16 -10.52 -11.83 8.15
C GLY A 16 -10.72 -13.33 7.93
N GLY A 17 -9.72 -14.14 8.29
CA GLY A 17 -9.77 -15.59 8.20
C GLY A 17 -9.00 -16.24 9.35
N LEU A 18 -9.73 -16.63 10.39
CA LEU A 18 -9.32 -17.43 11.54
C LEU A 18 -8.37 -18.60 11.21
N ALA A 19 -7.25 -18.68 11.92
CA ALA A 19 -6.57 -19.94 12.20
C ALA A 19 -5.98 -19.92 13.62
N ALA A 20 -6.80 -20.32 14.60
CA ALA A 20 -6.31 -20.79 15.89
C ALA A 20 -5.74 -22.21 15.70
N GLY A 21 -4.43 -22.32 15.51
CA GLY A 21 -3.70 -23.59 15.44
C GLY A 21 -2.67 -23.68 16.55
N ALA A 22 -2.86 -24.61 17.48
CA ALA A 22 -1.95 -24.87 18.59
C ALA A 22 -0.56 -25.28 18.09
N LEU A 23 0.48 -24.52 18.48
CA LEU A 23 1.88 -24.86 18.25
C LEU A 23 2.32 -25.92 19.27
N ALA A 24 2.43 -27.18 18.84
CA ALA A 24 3.17 -28.19 19.60
C ALA A 24 4.66 -28.03 19.33
N PHE A 25 5.43 -27.73 20.36
CA PHE A 25 6.90 -27.72 20.34
C PHE A 25 7.44 -29.14 20.09
N ALA A 26 8.19 -29.32 19.00
CA ALA A 26 9.11 -30.44 18.83
C ALA A 26 10.49 -29.90 18.44
N LEU A 27 11.44 -30.02 19.36
CA LEU A 27 12.86 -29.77 19.18
C LEU A 27 13.49 -30.94 18.43
N ALA A 28 14.07 -30.70 17.24
CA ALA A 28 15.16 -31.53 16.70
C ALA A 28 15.86 -30.88 15.48
N GLY A 29 17.14 -30.52 15.65
CA GLY A 29 18.24 -30.71 14.67
C GLY A 29 18.30 -29.84 13.39
N PRO A 30 19.49 -29.30 13.03
CA PRO A 30 19.69 -28.61 11.76
C PRO A 30 20.10 -29.61 10.67
N ALA A 31 19.20 -29.96 9.76
CA ALA A 31 19.54 -30.55 8.47
C ALA A 31 18.34 -30.49 7.51
N GLY A 32 18.51 -29.77 6.40
CA GLY A 32 17.51 -29.67 5.33
C GLY A 32 16.49 -28.58 5.59
N ALA A 33 16.57 -27.48 4.83
CA ALA A 33 15.42 -26.60 4.68
C ALA A 33 14.38 -27.37 3.86
N ASP A 34 13.58 -28.20 4.54
CA ASP A 34 12.31 -28.62 4.00
C ASP A 34 11.53 -27.33 3.74
N VAL A 35 11.30 -27.04 2.46
CA VAL A 35 10.35 -26.03 2.03
C VAL A 35 9.05 -26.41 2.72
N VAL A 36 8.69 -25.68 3.77
CA VAL A 36 7.35 -25.72 4.33
C VAL A 36 6.46 -25.26 3.19
N THR A 37 5.94 -26.22 2.42
CA THR A 37 4.92 -25.96 1.42
C THR A 37 3.66 -25.67 2.22
N ASP A 38 3.49 -24.40 2.55
CA ASP A 38 2.26 -23.90 3.14
C ASP A 38 1.10 -24.25 2.17
N PRO A 39 0.14 -25.10 2.59
CA PRO A 39 -0.98 -25.47 1.74
C PRO A 39 -1.82 -24.26 1.30
N ALA A 40 -1.82 -23.16 2.08
CA ALA A 40 -2.49 -21.92 1.69
C ALA A 40 -1.77 -21.23 0.53
N ALA A 41 -0.43 -21.17 0.55
CA ALA A 41 0.37 -20.61 -0.53
C ALA A 41 0.19 -21.39 -1.85
N ALA A 42 0.17 -22.73 -1.78
CA ALA A 42 -0.11 -23.57 -2.94
C ALA A 42 -1.52 -23.36 -3.51
N ALA A 43 -2.53 -23.18 -2.64
CA ALA A 43 -3.90 -22.89 -3.05
C ALA A 43 -4.02 -21.51 -3.72
N LEU A 44 -3.36 -20.48 -3.19
CA LEU A 44 -3.31 -19.14 -3.79
C LEU A 44 -2.68 -19.18 -5.19
N ARG A 45 -1.55 -19.88 -5.34
CA ARG A 45 -0.89 -20.05 -6.64
C ARG A 45 -1.79 -20.72 -7.66
N ALA A 46 -2.49 -21.78 -7.26
CA ALA A 46 -3.41 -22.50 -8.12
C ALA A 46 -4.62 -21.62 -8.53
N ALA A 47 -5.17 -20.86 -7.59
CA ALA A 47 -6.27 -19.94 -7.84
C ALA A 47 -5.87 -18.80 -8.80
N ALA A 48 -4.68 -18.21 -8.59
CA ALA A 48 -4.13 -17.18 -9.46
C ALA A 48 -3.90 -17.70 -10.88
N LEU A 49 -3.27 -18.88 -11.02
CA LEU A 49 -3.06 -19.49 -12.34
C LEU A 49 -4.40 -19.81 -13.03
N ALA A 50 -5.42 -20.27 -12.30
CA ALA A 50 -6.74 -20.52 -12.85
C ALA A 50 -7.43 -19.24 -13.34
N GLN A 51 -7.22 -18.10 -12.65
CA GLN A 51 -7.68 -16.79 -13.12
C GLN A 51 -6.95 -16.38 -14.40
N GLU A 52 -5.63 -16.49 -14.43
CA GLU A 52 -4.81 -16.17 -15.60
C GLU A 52 -5.17 -17.02 -16.82
N GLN A 53 -5.56 -18.28 -16.62
CA GLN A 53 -6.08 -19.14 -17.69
C GLN A 53 -7.44 -18.65 -18.22
N ARG A 54 -8.32 -18.11 -17.37
CA ARG A 54 -9.58 -17.49 -17.80
C ARG A 54 -9.32 -16.20 -18.58
N THR A 55 -8.41 -15.37 -18.10
CA THR A 55 -7.96 -14.16 -18.79
C THR A 55 -7.41 -14.51 -20.18
N ALA A 56 -6.54 -15.51 -20.26
CA ALA A 56 -5.98 -15.99 -21.53
C ALA A 56 -7.05 -16.47 -22.50
N ALA A 57 -8.04 -17.22 -22.02
CA ALA A 57 -9.16 -17.69 -22.85
C ALA A 57 -10.01 -16.53 -23.37
N CYS A 58 -10.30 -15.53 -22.53
CA CYS A 58 -11.04 -14.33 -22.93
C CYS A 58 -10.25 -13.48 -23.95
N MET A 59 -8.96 -13.25 -23.72
CA MET A 59 -8.11 -12.49 -24.63
C MET A 59 -7.99 -13.17 -26.00
N SER A 60 -7.88 -14.49 -26.01
CA SER A 60 -7.89 -15.29 -27.24
C SER A 60 -9.21 -15.13 -28.02
N GLN A 61 -10.36 -15.13 -27.33
CA GLN A 61 -11.66 -14.85 -27.96
C GLN A 61 -11.74 -13.42 -28.54
N ARG A 62 -11.05 -12.46 -27.93
CA ARG A 62 -10.92 -11.08 -28.42
C ARG A 62 -9.82 -10.89 -29.48
N GLY A 63 -9.17 -11.97 -29.92
CA GLY A 63 -8.16 -11.94 -30.98
C GLY A 63 -6.81 -11.39 -30.54
N PHE A 64 -6.47 -11.57 -29.26
CA PHE A 64 -5.19 -11.21 -28.66
C PHE A 64 -4.48 -12.42 -28.07
N GLU A 65 -3.16 -12.45 -28.19
CA GLU A 65 -2.33 -13.42 -27.47
C GLU A 65 -2.21 -12.99 -26.01
N TYR A 66 -2.36 -13.93 -25.09
CA TYR A 66 -2.12 -13.70 -23.66
C TYR A 66 -1.63 -15.01 -23.05
N VAL A 67 -0.49 -14.96 -22.38
CA VAL A 67 0.16 -16.12 -21.79
C VAL A 67 -0.20 -16.17 -20.31
N ALA A 68 -0.99 -17.17 -19.92
CA ALA A 68 -1.30 -17.43 -18.53
C ALA A 68 -0.02 -17.84 -17.78
N ALA A 69 0.39 -17.04 -16.80
CA ALA A 69 1.51 -17.30 -15.91
C ALA A 69 1.15 -16.88 -14.49
N VAL A 70 1.78 -17.48 -13.48
CA VAL A 70 1.55 -17.03 -12.09
C VAL A 70 2.02 -15.57 -11.98
N PRO A 71 1.18 -14.64 -11.52
CA PRO A 71 1.59 -13.25 -11.37
C PRO A 71 2.77 -13.11 -10.41
N ASN A 72 3.69 -12.20 -10.72
CA ASN A 72 4.89 -11.97 -9.92
C ASN A 72 4.56 -11.56 -8.47
N ASP A 73 3.42 -10.89 -8.24
CA ASP A 73 2.97 -10.52 -6.90
C ASP A 73 2.66 -11.74 -6.04
N VAL A 74 2.01 -12.77 -6.61
CA VAL A 74 1.76 -14.03 -5.90
C VAL A 74 3.07 -14.73 -5.52
N LEU A 75 4.08 -14.68 -6.41
CA LEU A 75 5.41 -15.23 -6.12
C LEU A 75 6.14 -14.45 -5.02
N LEU A 76 5.93 -13.13 -4.95
CA LEU A 76 6.47 -12.28 -3.88
C LEU A 76 5.76 -12.53 -2.55
N ASP A 77 4.45 -12.73 -2.56
CA ASP A 77 3.66 -13.08 -1.38
C ASP A 77 4.06 -14.45 -0.83
N GLU A 78 4.26 -15.46 -1.69
CA GLU A 78 4.83 -16.75 -1.31
C GLU A 78 6.19 -16.58 -0.62
N ALA A 79 7.06 -15.73 -1.19
CA ALA A 79 8.37 -15.45 -0.63
C ALA A 79 8.30 -14.70 0.71
N TYR A 80 7.33 -13.79 0.86
CA TYR A 80 7.05 -13.08 2.11
C TYR A 80 6.62 -14.06 3.20
N VAL A 81 5.62 -14.89 2.93
CA VAL A 81 5.11 -15.89 3.88
C VAL A 81 6.23 -16.85 4.30
N ALA A 82 7.03 -17.34 3.35
CA ALA A 82 8.18 -18.19 3.65
C ALA A 82 9.25 -17.50 4.50
N ALA A 83 9.53 -16.21 4.25
CA ALA A 83 10.48 -15.44 5.03
C ALA A 83 9.99 -15.20 6.47
N VAL A 84 8.72 -14.88 6.65
CA VAL A 84 8.08 -14.73 7.96
C VAL A 84 8.06 -16.05 8.73
N ALA A 85 7.70 -17.15 8.07
CA ALA A 85 7.73 -18.50 8.66
C ALA A 85 9.14 -18.90 9.10
N ALA A 86 10.18 -18.45 8.39
CA ALA A 86 11.58 -18.61 8.78
C ALA A 86 12.05 -17.64 9.88
N GLY A 87 11.15 -16.84 10.47
CA GLY A 87 11.44 -15.91 11.55
C GLY A 87 12.15 -14.62 11.12
N LYS A 88 12.23 -14.32 9.81
CA LYS A 88 12.88 -13.10 9.32
C LYS A 88 12.01 -11.88 9.62
N LYS A 89 12.65 -10.80 10.08
CA LYS A 89 12.03 -9.50 10.41
C LYS A 89 12.99 -8.36 10.03
N GLY A 90 12.45 -7.14 9.90
CA GLY A 90 13.25 -5.94 9.62
C GLY A 90 14.11 -6.09 8.36
N THR A 91 15.39 -5.72 8.46
CA THR A 91 16.35 -5.78 7.34
C THR A 91 16.50 -7.18 6.74
N ALA A 92 16.46 -8.23 7.56
CA ALA A 92 16.58 -9.62 7.07
C ALA A 92 15.38 -10.05 6.23
N LEU A 93 14.18 -9.53 6.51
CA LEU A 93 12.99 -9.74 5.68
C LEU A 93 13.11 -8.97 4.36
N GLN A 94 13.54 -7.71 4.43
CA GLN A 94 13.75 -6.87 3.25
C GLN A 94 14.80 -7.45 2.29
N GLU A 95 15.92 -7.98 2.81
CA GLU A 95 16.93 -8.68 2.03
C GLU A 95 16.36 -9.93 1.34
N ALA A 96 15.53 -10.70 2.05
CA ALA A 96 14.89 -11.88 1.50
C ALA A 96 13.93 -11.54 0.33
N LEU A 97 13.13 -10.48 0.48
CA LEU A 97 12.21 -10.01 -0.56
C LEU A 97 12.96 -9.41 -1.76
N THR A 98 14.06 -8.70 -1.51
CA THR A 98 14.94 -8.18 -2.57
C THR A 98 15.52 -9.33 -3.40
N ALA A 99 16.02 -10.38 -2.73
CA ALA A 99 16.52 -11.57 -3.39
C ALA A 99 15.42 -12.40 -4.08
N ALA A 100 14.17 -12.35 -3.60
CA ALA A 100 13.04 -12.96 -4.29
C ALA A 100 12.71 -12.18 -5.58
N ARG A 101 12.64 -10.85 -5.49
CA ARG A 101 12.39 -9.96 -6.64
C ARG A 101 13.40 -10.13 -7.76
N SER A 102 14.68 -10.29 -7.43
CA SER A 102 15.73 -10.52 -8.44
C SER A 102 15.66 -11.89 -9.13
N ARG A 103 14.85 -12.82 -8.60
CA ARG A 103 14.64 -14.17 -9.14
C ARG A 103 13.30 -14.35 -9.84
N LEU A 104 12.47 -13.30 -9.88
CA LEU A 104 11.18 -13.37 -10.56
C LEU A 104 11.38 -13.63 -12.05
N PRO A 105 10.54 -14.47 -12.67
CA PRO A 105 10.53 -14.63 -14.11
C PRO A 105 10.12 -13.30 -14.78
N ALA A 106 10.62 -13.09 -16.00
CA ALA A 106 10.08 -12.03 -16.85
C ALA A 106 8.60 -12.32 -17.14
N ASP A 107 7.77 -11.28 -17.09
CA ASP A 107 6.37 -11.39 -17.47
C ASP A 107 6.27 -11.71 -18.98
N PRO A 108 5.72 -12.87 -19.38
CA PRO A 108 5.61 -13.23 -20.78
C PRO A 108 4.71 -12.27 -21.60
N ASN A 109 3.74 -11.60 -20.97
CA ASN A 109 2.84 -10.68 -21.65
C ASN A 109 3.49 -9.35 -22.00
N VAL A 110 4.57 -8.95 -21.30
CA VAL A 110 5.39 -7.79 -21.70
C VAL A 110 5.97 -8.00 -23.10
N ALA A 111 6.47 -9.21 -23.40
CA ALA A 111 6.99 -9.53 -24.73
C ALA A 111 5.89 -9.53 -25.80
N VAL A 112 4.68 -9.99 -25.46
CA VAL A 112 3.52 -9.95 -26.36
C VAL A 112 3.17 -8.50 -26.73
N VAL A 113 3.08 -7.61 -25.75
CA VAL A 113 2.77 -6.18 -25.98
C VAL A 113 3.90 -5.48 -26.74
N GLN A 114 5.16 -5.76 -26.42
CA GLN A 114 6.31 -5.16 -27.12
C GLN A 114 6.40 -5.51 -28.60
N GLN A 115 5.91 -6.70 -28.99
CA GLN A 115 5.86 -7.12 -30.40
C GLN A 115 4.62 -6.60 -31.14
N MET A 116 3.70 -5.98 -30.41
CA MET A 116 2.44 -5.51 -30.95
C MET A 116 2.62 -4.17 -31.69
N PRO A 117 1.93 -3.95 -32.83
CA PRO A 117 1.85 -2.62 -33.43
C PRO A 117 1.26 -1.62 -32.43
N ALA A 118 1.82 -0.40 -32.36
CA ALA A 118 1.36 0.64 -31.44
C ALA A 118 -0.16 0.91 -31.53
N SER A 119 -0.75 0.78 -32.73
CA SER A 119 -2.19 0.94 -32.96
C SER A 119 -3.07 -0.14 -32.34
N ARG A 120 -2.49 -1.26 -31.90
CA ARG A 120 -3.21 -2.37 -31.25
C ARG A 120 -3.03 -2.41 -29.73
N VAL A 121 -2.03 -1.71 -29.19
CA VAL A 121 -1.75 -1.71 -27.74
C VAL A 121 -2.95 -1.20 -26.96
N SER A 122 -3.55 -0.06 -27.33
CA SER A 122 -4.72 0.45 -26.60
C SER A 122 -5.93 -0.50 -26.66
N VAL A 123 -6.12 -1.20 -27.78
CA VAL A 123 -7.22 -2.17 -27.92
C VAL A 123 -6.95 -3.45 -27.13
N TYR A 124 -5.67 -3.82 -26.98
CA TYR A 124 -5.25 -4.91 -26.09
C TYR A 124 -5.52 -4.55 -24.63
N ASP A 125 -5.15 -3.34 -24.22
CA ASP A 125 -5.37 -2.84 -22.87
C ASP A 125 -6.87 -2.75 -22.55
N ASP A 126 -7.68 -2.20 -23.47
CA ASP A 126 -9.15 -2.18 -23.34
C ASP A 126 -9.74 -3.60 -23.27
N ALA A 127 -9.15 -4.57 -24.00
CA ALA A 127 -9.58 -5.95 -23.95
C ALA A 127 -9.24 -6.61 -22.60
N LEU A 128 -8.05 -6.33 -22.07
CA LEU A 128 -7.55 -6.90 -20.84
C LEU A 128 -8.20 -6.26 -19.61
N SER A 129 -8.22 -4.95 -19.50
CA SER A 129 -8.67 -4.21 -18.32
C SER A 129 -10.10 -3.70 -18.44
N GLY A 130 -10.64 -3.60 -19.65
CA GLY A 130 -11.95 -2.99 -19.88
C GLY A 130 -11.87 -1.46 -19.96
N THR A 131 -13.04 -0.84 -19.94
CA THR A 131 -13.25 0.61 -19.92
C THR A 131 -14.40 0.92 -18.98
N ASP A 132 -14.70 2.20 -18.74
CA ASP A 132 -15.91 2.63 -18.01
C ASP A 132 -17.22 2.03 -18.59
N SER A 133 -17.20 1.54 -19.82
CA SER A 133 -18.36 1.00 -20.54
C SER A 133 -18.26 -0.49 -20.90
N THR A 134 -17.15 -1.15 -20.60
CA THR A 134 -16.91 -2.54 -21.01
C THR A 134 -16.11 -3.31 -19.97
N VAL A 135 -16.55 -4.52 -19.63
CA VAL A 135 -15.79 -5.43 -18.75
C VAL A 135 -14.55 -5.97 -19.47
N GLY A 136 -13.39 -5.90 -18.81
CA GLY A 136 -12.13 -6.48 -19.28
C GLY A 136 -12.07 -8.00 -19.14
N CYS A 137 -10.99 -8.61 -19.63
CA CYS A 137 -10.72 -10.04 -19.43
C CYS A 137 -10.05 -10.37 -18.09
N SER A 138 -9.32 -9.41 -17.49
CA SER A 138 -8.58 -9.56 -16.23
C SER A 138 -9.47 -9.39 -15.00
N GLU A 139 -10.49 -8.56 -15.12
CA GLU A 139 -11.59 -8.50 -14.17
C GLU A 139 -12.55 -9.62 -14.57
N PRO A 140 -12.67 -10.71 -13.78
CA PRO A 140 -13.86 -11.52 -13.93
C PRO A 140 -14.97 -10.56 -13.57
N GLY A 141 -15.76 -10.10 -14.54
CA GLY A 141 -16.94 -9.32 -14.25
C GLY A 141 -17.67 -10.10 -13.18
N VAL A 142 -17.66 -9.59 -11.94
CA VAL A 142 -18.41 -10.21 -10.87
C VAL A 142 -19.82 -10.04 -11.37
N THR A 143 -20.40 -11.10 -11.92
CA THR A 143 -21.81 -11.10 -12.30
C THR A 143 -22.57 -11.06 -11.00
N MET A 144 -22.69 -9.86 -10.44
CA MET A 144 -23.60 -9.53 -9.39
C MET A 144 -24.99 -9.57 -10.04
N THR A 145 -25.86 -10.36 -9.45
CA THR A 145 -27.29 -10.25 -9.71
C THR A 145 -27.75 -8.82 -9.37
N GLU A 146 -28.84 -8.35 -9.98
CA GLU A 146 -29.43 -7.05 -9.61
C GLU A 146 -29.71 -6.94 -8.10
N ALA A 147 -30.02 -8.07 -7.45
CA ALA A 147 -30.18 -8.15 -6.00
C ALA A 147 -28.86 -7.91 -5.25
N GLU A 148 -27.77 -8.58 -5.62
CA GLU A 148 -26.45 -8.36 -5.00
C GLU A 148 -25.94 -6.93 -5.20
N LEU A 149 -26.20 -6.33 -6.38
CA LEU A 149 -25.86 -4.93 -6.63
C LEU A 149 -26.68 -3.98 -5.74
N ALA A 150 -28.00 -4.20 -5.64
CA ALA A 150 -28.87 -3.40 -4.78
C ALA A 150 -28.50 -3.55 -3.29
N ASP A 151 -28.09 -4.75 -2.86
CA ASP A 151 -27.60 -5.00 -1.51
C ASP A 151 -26.30 -4.23 -1.25
N LEU A 152 -25.32 -4.27 -2.17
CA LEU A 152 -24.07 -3.52 -2.05
C LEU A 152 -24.31 -2.00 -2.02
N GLU A 153 -25.19 -1.48 -2.89
CA GLU A 153 -25.57 -0.06 -2.88
C GLU A 153 -26.22 0.33 -1.55
N THR A 154 -27.05 -0.54 -0.98
CA THR A 154 -27.66 -0.35 0.34
C THR A 154 -26.63 -0.35 1.45
N GLU A 155 -25.69 -1.30 1.44
CA GLU A 155 -24.59 -1.37 2.41
C GLU A 155 -23.70 -0.13 2.32
N SER A 156 -23.35 0.31 1.10
CA SER A 156 -22.58 1.53 0.87
C SER A 156 -23.30 2.77 1.41
N ALA A 157 -24.61 2.90 1.16
CA ALA A 157 -25.39 4.02 1.66
C ALA A 157 -25.48 4.04 3.20
N ARG A 158 -25.55 2.85 3.84
CA ARG A 158 -25.49 2.73 5.30
C ARG A 158 -24.13 3.13 5.84
N ALA A 159 -23.04 2.64 5.23
CA ALA A 159 -21.68 3.01 5.59
C ALA A 159 -21.46 4.52 5.49
N ASP A 160 -21.89 5.15 4.40
CA ASP A 160 -21.79 6.61 4.22
C ASP A 160 -22.58 7.38 5.30
N THR A 161 -23.78 6.90 5.64
CA THR A 161 -24.60 7.49 6.69
C THR A 161 -23.94 7.36 8.05
N ALA A 162 -23.38 6.19 8.36
CA ALA A 162 -22.66 5.93 9.59
C ALA A 162 -21.40 6.79 9.71
N LEU A 163 -20.60 6.91 8.63
CA LEU A 163 -19.42 7.80 8.58
C LEU A 163 -19.79 9.26 8.83
N ALA A 164 -20.91 9.73 8.26
CA ALA A 164 -21.37 11.10 8.46
C ALA A 164 -21.88 11.36 9.89
N ALA A 165 -22.42 10.33 10.55
CA ALA A 165 -23.01 10.45 11.89
C ALA A 165 -22.02 10.16 13.04
N ALA A 166 -21.02 9.30 12.83
CA ALA A 166 -20.06 8.91 13.86
C ALA A 166 -19.33 10.09 14.55
N PRO A 167 -18.92 11.17 13.85
CA PRO A 167 -18.31 12.33 14.51
C PRO A 167 -19.18 13.01 15.57
N ALA A 168 -20.51 12.86 15.49
CA ALA A 168 -21.44 13.43 16.45
C ALA A 168 -21.70 12.51 17.67
N ASP A 169 -21.19 11.27 17.66
CA ASP A 169 -21.32 10.36 18.80
C ASP A 169 -20.58 10.95 20.02
N PRO A 170 -21.22 10.98 21.22
CA PRO A 170 -20.61 11.58 22.41
C PRO A 170 -19.25 10.98 22.80
N ALA A 171 -19.02 9.69 22.53
CA ALA A 171 -17.74 9.05 22.79
C ALA A 171 -16.66 9.54 21.82
N VAL A 172 -17.00 9.75 20.55
CA VAL A 172 -16.09 10.29 19.54
C VAL A 172 -15.70 11.73 19.85
N VAL A 173 -16.68 12.57 20.22
CA VAL A 173 -16.43 13.95 20.67
C VAL A 173 -15.50 13.97 21.89
N ALA A 174 -15.73 13.10 22.87
CA ALA A 174 -14.86 12.98 24.03
C ALA A 174 -13.44 12.49 23.66
N GLY A 175 -13.34 11.53 22.74
CA GLY A 175 -12.07 11.03 22.20
C GLY A 175 -11.29 12.13 21.48
N GLN A 176 -11.95 12.94 20.64
CA GLN A 176 -11.33 14.08 19.96
C GLN A 176 -10.83 15.12 20.98
N ALA A 177 -11.61 15.43 22.00
CA ALA A 177 -11.18 16.35 23.05
C ALA A 177 -9.95 15.81 23.82
N ALA A 178 -9.91 14.50 24.10
CA ALA A 178 -8.76 13.85 24.72
C ALA A 178 -7.52 13.88 23.82
N TYR A 179 -7.69 13.65 22.52
CA TYR A 179 -6.63 13.78 21.53
C TYR A 179 -6.04 15.19 21.51
N VAL A 180 -6.88 16.22 21.40
CA VAL A 180 -6.44 17.63 21.39
C VAL A 180 -5.68 17.98 22.68
N ALA A 181 -6.18 17.53 23.83
CA ALA A 181 -5.51 17.74 25.11
C ALA A 181 -4.14 17.03 25.17
N CYS A 182 -4.06 15.79 24.68
CA CYS A 182 -2.82 15.01 24.61
C CYS A 182 -1.78 15.71 23.72
N MET A 183 -2.17 16.12 22.51
CA MET A 183 -1.30 16.80 21.55
C MET A 183 -0.80 18.15 22.07
N SER A 184 -1.66 18.91 22.74
CA SER A 184 -1.28 20.13 23.45
C SER A 184 -0.20 19.87 24.51
N GLY A 185 -0.35 18.78 25.29
CA GLY A 185 0.68 18.32 26.23
C GLY A 185 2.00 17.91 25.58
N LYS A 186 1.99 17.56 24.28
CA LYS A 186 3.18 17.27 23.46
C LYS A 186 3.75 18.51 22.76
N GLY A 187 3.12 19.67 22.93
CA GLY A 187 3.54 20.94 22.35
C GLY A 187 2.97 21.22 20.95
N TYR A 188 1.97 20.46 20.48
CA TYR A 188 1.27 20.71 19.23
C TYR A 188 -0.06 21.42 19.48
N THR A 189 -0.37 22.44 18.68
CA THR A 189 -1.67 23.12 18.74
C THR A 189 -2.54 22.59 17.60
N VAL A 190 -3.46 21.68 17.92
CA VAL A 190 -4.40 21.07 16.97
C VAL A 190 -5.84 21.30 17.42
N THR A 191 -6.80 21.37 16.48
CA THR A 191 -8.24 21.44 16.75
C THR A 191 -8.96 20.11 16.60
N ASP A 192 -8.36 19.19 15.84
CA ASP A 192 -8.89 17.88 15.48
C ASP A 192 -7.73 16.95 15.09
N THR A 193 -8.07 15.71 14.74
CA THR A 193 -7.11 14.66 14.38
C THR A 193 -6.46 14.86 13.01
N GLU A 194 -7.07 15.62 12.10
CA GLU A 194 -6.58 15.81 10.73
C GLU A 194 -5.51 16.90 10.65
N GLN A 195 -5.58 17.91 11.52
CA GLN A 195 -4.68 19.07 11.47
C GLN A 195 -3.20 18.74 11.73
N ILE A 196 -2.88 17.62 12.39
CA ILE A 196 -1.50 17.30 12.72
C ILE A 196 -0.64 17.05 11.47
N ASP A 197 -1.21 16.45 10.43
CA ASP A 197 -0.49 16.16 9.19
C ASP A 197 -0.07 17.45 8.50
N GLU A 198 -0.93 18.47 8.51
CA GLU A 198 -0.62 19.80 7.97
C GLU A 198 0.50 20.49 8.77
N ILE A 199 0.47 20.37 10.10
CA ILE A 199 1.51 20.93 10.97
C ILE A 199 2.84 20.24 10.72
N ILE A 200 2.86 18.91 10.65
CA ILE A 200 4.05 18.11 10.36
C ILE A 200 4.61 18.51 8.99
N ALA A 201 3.78 18.52 7.94
CA ALA A 201 4.19 18.90 6.61
C ALA A 201 4.75 20.34 6.55
N THR A 202 4.13 21.27 7.28
CA THR A 202 4.60 22.67 7.36
C THR A 202 5.95 22.79 8.05
N GLU A 203 6.14 22.08 9.17
CA GLU A 203 7.40 22.07 9.90
C GLU A 203 8.50 21.35 9.12
N GLU A 204 8.20 20.20 8.50
CA GLU A 204 9.10 19.44 7.63
C GLU A 204 9.58 20.30 6.45
N ALA A 205 8.68 21.02 5.79
CA ALA A 205 9.00 21.90 4.66
C ALA A 205 9.98 23.04 5.02
N ARG A 206 10.12 23.41 6.31
CA ARG A 206 11.14 24.39 6.72
C ARG A 206 12.56 23.84 6.66
N TYR A 207 12.70 22.53 6.76
CA TYR A 207 13.98 21.83 6.78
C TYR A 207 14.24 21.09 5.48
N ARG A 208 13.22 20.72 4.70
CA ARG A 208 13.42 20.04 3.43
C ARG A 208 13.91 21.03 2.36
N PRO A 209 15.15 20.91 1.86
CA PRO A 209 15.64 21.75 0.78
C PRO A 209 14.85 21.48 -0.50
N ALA A 210 14.63 22.52 -1.31
CA ALA A 210 14.03 22.33 -2.62
C ALA A 210 15.01 21.59 -3.54
N GLU A 211 14.50 20.83 -4.52
CA GLU A 211 15.36 20.10 -5.47
C GLU A 211 16.37 21.02 -6.16
N GLU A 212 15.98 22.27 -6.41
CA GLU A 212 16.81 23.31 -7.02
C GLU A 212 17.91 23.88 -6.10
N ASP A 213 17.84 23.65 -4.79
CA ASP A 213 18.89 24.02 -3.83
C ASP A 213 20.05 23.00 -3.80
N TRP A 214 19.89 21.83 -4.43
CA TRP A 214 20.91 20.79 -4.43
C TRP A 214 22.09 21.20 -5.32
N PRO A 215 23.34 21.12 -4.81
CA PRO A 215 24.50 21.49 -5.60
C PRO A 215 24.65 20.49 -6.75
N ALA A 216 24.89 20.99 -7.95
CA ALA A 216 25.25 20.12 -9.07
C ALA A 216 26.53 19.34 -8.74
N GLU A 217 26.56 18.07 -9.11
CA GLU A 217 27.75 17.25 -8.96
C GLU A 217 28.90 17.87 -9.76
N PRO A 218 30.09 18.09 -9.15
CA PRO A 218 31.20 18.70 -9.85
C PRO A 218 31.70 17.76 -10.96
N ALA A 219 32.12 18.34 -12.09
CA ALA A 219 32.74 17.58 -13.17
C ALA A 219 33.95 16.77 -12.68
N ALA A 220 34.30 15.68 -13.38
CA ALA A 220 35.39 14.80 -12.98
C ALA A 220 36.73 15.55 -12.82
N ASP A 221 36.97 16.54 -13.69
CA ASP A 221 38.14 17.43 -13.73
C ASP A 221 38.03 18.68 -12.84
N ALA A 222 36.95 18.80 -12.05
CA ALA A 222 36.80 19.91 -11.11
C ALA A 222 37.97 19.97 -10.12
N THR A 223 38.34 21.20 -9.77
CA THR A 223 39.43 21.49 -8.86
C THR A 223 39.16 20.94 -7.45
N PRO A 224 40.19 20.68 -6.65
CA PRO A 224 40.02 20.28 -5.25
C PRO A 224 39.14 21.25 -4.45
N THR A 225 39.25 22.56 -4.71
CA THR A 225 38.45 23.58 -4.04
C THR A 225 36.96 23.47 -4.39
N GLU A 226 36.61 23.19 -5.64
CA GLU A 226 35.21 22.97 -6.05
C GLU A 226 34.63 21.71 -5.41
N LYS A 227 35.39 20.61 -5.38
CA LYS A 227 34.99 19.37 -4.69
C LYS A 227 34.77 19.58 -3.19
N ILE A 228 35.61 20.37 -2.52
CA ILE A 228 35.44 20.74 -1.10
C ILE A 228 34.17 21.56 -0.89
N ARG A 229 33.89 22.55 -1.76
CA ARG A 229 32.65 23.36 -1.67
C ARG A 229 31.40 22.52 -1.88
N TYR A 230 31.43 21.60 -2.85
CA TYR A 230 30.36 20.64 -3.09
C TYR A 230 30.11 19.79 -1.84
N ALA A 231 31.17 19.15 -1.30
CA ALA A 231 31.05 18.31 -0.11
C ALA A 231 30.50 19.06 1.12
N ALA A 232 30.93 20.32 1.32
CA ALA A 232 30.42 21.16 2.41
C ALA A 232 28.93 21.52 2.22
N SER A 233 28.51 21.81 0.98
CA SER A 233 27.11 22.12 0.65
C SER A 233 26.23 20.89 0.83
N LEU A 234 26.67 19.74 0.34
CA LEU A 234 25.99 18.46 0.53
C LEU A 234 25.85 18.09 2.02
N ALA A 235 26.91 18.27 2.81
CA ALA A 235 26.85 18.02 4.25
C ALA A 235 25.82 18.91 4.96
N ARG A 236 25.66 20.17 4.54
CA ARG A 236 24.64 21.07 5.07
C ARG A 236 23.22 20.61 4.69
N LEU A 237 23.00 20.20 3.44
CA LEU A 237 21.70 19.72 2.99
C LEU A 237 21.30 18.42 3.69
N ASN A 238 22.23 17.48 3.83
CA ASN A 238 21.98 16.25 4.59
C ASN A 238 21.63 16.53 6.07
N ALA A 239 22.24 17.55 6.67
CA ALA A 239 21.91 17.96 8.03
C ALA A 239 20.49 18.56 8.14
N LEU A 240 20.04 19.28 7.11
CA LEU A 240 18.68 19.80 7.01
C LEU A 240 17.66 18.68 6.78
N GLU A 241 17.96 17.73 5.89
CA GLU A 241 17.12 16.55 5.66
C GLU A 241 16.96 15.71 6.94
N SER A 242 18.05 15.47 7.67
CA SER A 242 17.98 14.79 8.97
C SER A 242 17.12 15.55 10.00
N GLN A 243 17.04 16.88 9.93
CA GLN A 243 16.12 17.65 10.77
C GLN A 243 14.67 17.50 10.33
N ALA A 244 14.41 17.45 9.03
CA ALA A 244 13.09 17.18 8.48
C ALA A 244 12.57 15.81 8.93
N ASP A 245 13.41 14.77 8.83
CA ASP A 245 13.08 13.41 9.30
C ASP A 245 12.79 13.37 10.80
N ALA A 246 13.57 14.08 11.61
CA ALA A 246 13.35 14.14 13.06
C ALA A 246 12.03 14.84 13.42
N VAL A 247 11.62 15.85 12.65
CA VAL A 247 10.31 16.50 12.81
C VAL A 247 9.18 15.53 12.49
N LEU A 248 9.29 14.81 11.35
CA LEU A 248 8.32 13.81 10.93
C LEU A 248 8.18 12.69 11.97
N GLU A 249 9.28 12.10 12.41
CA GLU A 249 9.30 11.04 13.41
C GLU A 249 8.66 11.51 14.73
N LYS A 250 9.04 12.69 15.22
CA LYS A 250 8.48 13.26 16.46
C LYS A 250 6.99 13.57 16.34
N GLY A 251 6.55 14.09 15.20
CA GLY A 251 5.15 14.39 14.91
C GLY A 251 4.30 13.14 14.91
N ASN A 252 4.71 12.14 14.13
CA ASN A 252 4.01 10.86 14.00
C ASN A 252 3.97 10.12 15.35
N ALA A 253 5.09 10.05 16.07
CA ALA A 253 5.13 9.41 17.38
C ALA A 253 4.20 10.10 18.40
N ALA A 254 4.05 11.42 18.33
CA ALA A 254 3.09 12.15 19.17
C ALA A 254 1.65 11.79 18.78
N HIS A 255 1.32 11.85 17.48
CA HIS A 255 0.00 11.50 16.96
C HIS A 255 -0.40 10.07 17.34
N GLU A 256 0.43 9.07 17.02
CA GLU A 256 0.19 7.65 17.33
C GLU A 256 -0.06 7.45 18.84
N SER A 257 0.70 8.13 19.69
CA SER A 257 0.53 8.03 21.16
C SER A 257 -0.77 8.64 21.69
N CYS A 258 -1.40 9.54 20.92
CA CYS A 258 -2.57 10.31 21.33
C CYS A 258 -3.87 9.87 20.63
N VAL A 259 -3.79 9.27 19.43
CA VAL A 259 -4.95 9.03 18.55
C VAL A 259 -5.78 7.80 18.93
N GLY A 260 -5.18 6.79 19.56
CA GLY A 260 -5.83 5.51 19.86
C GLY A 260 -7.21 5.61 20.52
N PRO A 261 -7.41 6.40 21.59
CA PRO A 261 -8.72 6.57 22.21
C PRO A 261 -9.79 7.18 21.28
N TYR A 262 -9.39 8.05 20.36
CA TYR A 262 -10.30 8.61 19.35
C TYR A 262 -10.67 7.55 18.31
N GLU A 263 -9.69 6.79 17.79
CA GLU A 263 -9.93 5.72 16.83
C GLU A 263 -10.84 4.62 17.39
N GLU A 264 -10.62 4.21 18.63
CA GLU A 264 -11.46 3.21 19.31
C GLU A 264 -12.90 3.71 19.46
N ALA A 265 -13.08 4.98 19.85
CA ALA A 265 -14.40 5.59 19.97
C ALA A 265 -15.10 5.70 18.60
N PHE A 266 -14.35 6.10 17.55
CA PHE A 266 -14.88 6.25 16.20
C PHE A 266 -15.29 4.90 15.61
N ALA A 267 -14.42 3.89 15.71
CA ALA A 267 -14.72 2.53 15.27
C ALA A 267 -15.98 1.99 15.96
N GLY A 268 -16.05 2.12 17.28
CA GLY A 268 -17.24 1.66 18.03
C GLY A 268 -18.51 2.43 17.67
N ALA A 269 -18.43 3.73 17.39
CA ALA A 269 -19.59 4.52 16.93
C ALA A 269 -20.02 4.10 15.53
N TYR A 270 -19.07 3.91 14.62
CA TYR A 270 -19.32 3.46 13.26
C TYR A 270 -19.97 2.07 13.23
N GLU A 271 -19.44 1.09 13.95
CA GLU A 271 -20.01 -0.26 14.05
C GLU A 271 -21.47 -0.24 14.50
N ARG A 272 -21.79 0.52 15.56
CA ARG A 272 -23.18 0.67 16.04
C ARG A 272 -24.13 1.34 15.06
N LEU A 273 -23.62 2.15 14.13
CA LEU A 273 -24.42 2.90 13.17
C LEU A 273 -24.61 2.15 11.84
N VAL A 274 -23.76 1.18 11.55
CA VAL A 274 -23.86 0.33 10.35
C VAL A 274 -24.78 -0.89 10.58
N GLU A 275 -24.87 -1.37 11.83
CA GLU A 275 -25.80 -2.44 12.28
C GLU A 275 -27.27 -2.02 12.27
#